data_AF-A0A2T5R0F2-F1
#
_entry.id   AF-A0A2T5R0F2-F1
#
_cell.length_a   1.000
_cell.length_b   1.000
_cell.length_c   1.000
_cell.angle_alpha   90.00
_cell.angle_beta   90.00
_cell.angle_gamma   90.00
#
_symmetry.space_group_name_H-M   'P 1'
#
loop_
_entity.id
_entity.type
_entity.pdbx_description
1 polymer ?
#
loop_
_entity_poly.entity_id
_entity_poly.type
_entity_poly.pdbx_seq_one_letter_code
_entity_poly.pdbx_strand_id
1 'polypeptide(L)'
;MTNKLLITTSLLLINSTLFAQTVQVPKSEVASIFKAANFKKTKHGWKGNCDTGEIIIYKDLNGDGHKDAVIQDSSSMCYGNTGVGYYIVSQQKDGQWKKLFSNSGLPTFLKTKGKDGWPDIENGGPGFCSAIYRWNGQEYVVNRHEYEGKACEL
;
A
#
# COMPACT_ATOMS: atom_id res chain seq x y z
N MET A 1 18.60 66.06 1.41
CA MET A 1 19.06 64.73 0.96
C MET A 1 19.84 64.15 2.15
N THR A 2 19.45 63.08 2.83
CA THR A 2 18.98 61.78 2.35
C THR A 2 18.32 61.07 3.54
N ASN A 3 17.09 60.55 3.38
CA ASN A 3 16.35 59.88 4.47
C ASN A 3 16.69 58.37 4.43
N LYS A 4 17.29 57.83 5.49
CA LYS A 4 17.64 56.40 5.59
C LYS A 4 16.46 55.64 6.17
N LEU A 5 15.78 54.84 5.34
CA LEU A 5 14.76 53.90 5.76
C LEU A 5 15.42 52.55 6.09
N LEU A 6 15.44 52.18 7.37
CA LEU A 6 15.86 50.86 7.85
C LEU A 6 14.69 49.88 7.67
N ILE A 7 14.82 48.91 6.77
CA ILE A 7 13.88 47.80 6.63
C ILE A 7 14.45 46.61 7.40
N THR A 8 13.85 46.31 8.55
CA THR A 8 14.10 45.08 9.31
C THR A 8 13.28 43.94 8.71
N THR A 9 13.92 43.04 7.96
CA THR A 9 13.31 41.78 7.50
C THR A 9 13.28 40.76 8.63
N SER A 10 12.10 40.57 9.23
CA SER A 10 11.85 39.45 10.15
C SER A 10 11.70 38.15 9.36
N LEU A 11 12.64 37.23 9.54
CA LEU A 11 12.62 35.88 8.97
C LEU A 11 11.64 35.02 9.79
N LEU A 12 10.44 34.77 9.26
CA LEU A 12 9.49 33.82 9.85
C LEU A 12 9.92 32.38 9.49
N LEU A 13 10.55 31.70 10.45
CA LEU A 13 10.84 30.26 10.38
C LEU A 13 9.52 29.48 10.59
N ILE A 14 8.93 28.99 9.51
CA ILE A 14 7.78 28.08 9.57
C ILE A 14 8.33 26.68 9.86
N ASN A 15 8.28 26.25 11.12
CA ASN A 15 8.57 24.89 11.52
C ASN A 15 7.46 23.95 11.01
N SER A 16 7.63 23.36 9.83
CA SER A 16 6.73 22.30 9.34
C SER A 16 7.09 20.99 10.02
N THR A 17 6.37 20.63 11.08
CA THR A 17 6.39 19.27 11.60
C THR A 17 5.69 18.36 10.59
N LEU A 18 6.46 17.46 9.95
CA LEU A 18 5.92 16.36 9.16
C LEU A 18 5.22 15.37 10.11
N PHE A 19 3.93 15.57 10.37
CA PHE A 19 3.09 14.52 10.91
C PHE A 19 2.91 13.45 9.83
N ALA A 20 3.12 12.18 10.20
CA ALA A 20 2.78 11.06 9.33
C ALA A 20 1.29 11.16 8.95
N GLN A 21 1.02 11.39 7.67
CA GLN A 21 -0.35 11.55 7.17
C GLN A 21 -1.05 10.19 7.26
N THR A 22 -2.04 10.08 8.14
CA THR A 22 -2.85 8.87 8.26
C THR A 22 -3.70 8.69 7.01
N VAL A 23 -3.82 7.44 6.55
CA VAL A 23 -4.62 7.10 5.37
C VAL A 23 -6.08 7.42 5.68
N GLN A 24 -6.67 8.34 4.91
CA GLN A 24 -8.06 8.74 5.08
C GLN A 24 -8.97 7.79 4.32
N VAL A 25 -9.65 6.91 5.06
CA VAL A 25 -10.65 5.98 4.52
C VAL A 25 -12.04 6.41 4.98
N PRO A 26 -13.05 6.49 4.10
CA PRO A 26 -14.43 6.72 4.51
C PRO A 26 -14.88 5.67 5.53
N LYS A 27 -15.43 6.12 6.66
CA LYS A 27 -15.88 5.20 7.74
C LYS A 27 -16.87 4.15 7.27
N SER A 28 -17.69 4.48 6.27
CA SER A 28 -18.66 3.59 5.63
C SER A 28 -18.00 2.41 4.90
N GLU A 29 -16.77 2.56 4.44
CA GLU A 29 -16.10 1.56 3.60
C GLU A 29 -15.16 0.65 4.37
N VAL A 30 -14.63 1.11 5.50
CA VAL A 30 -13.66 0.38 6.34
C VAL A 30 -14.10 -1.07 6.57
N ALA A 31 -15.37 -1.28 6.92
CA ALA A 31 -15.87 -2.63 7.19
C ALA A 31 -15.87 -3.55 5.97
N SER A 32 -16.22 -3.02 4.79
CA SER A 32 -16.29 -3.80 3.56
C SER A 32 -14.89 -4.15 3.04
N ILE A 33 -13.94 -3.21 3.14
CA ILE A 33 -12.53 -3.41 2.80
C ILE A 33 -11.94 -4.57 3.59
N PHE A 34 -12.05 -4.54 4.92
CA PHE A 34 -11.52 -5.60 5.78
C PHE A 34 -12.21 -6.95 5.55
N LYS A 35 -13.55 -6.95 5.41
CA LYS A 35 -14.30 -8.18 5.13
C LYS A 35 -13.89 -8.82 3.81
N ALA A 36 -13.62 -8.04 2.76
CA ALA A 36 -13.15 -8.56 1.48
C ALA A 36 -11.81 -9.31 1.60
N ALA A 37 -10.96 -8.90 2.54
CA ALA A 37 -9.71 -9.60 2.86
C ALA A 37 -9.86 -10.71 3.91
N ASN A 38 -11.09 -11.04 4.33
CA ASN A 38 -11.42 -12.02 5.38
C ASN A 38 -11.03 -11.62 6.82
N PHE A 39 -10.83 -10.33 7.07
CA PHE A 39 -10.64 -9.82 8.43
C PHE A 39 -11.98 -9.73 9.16
N LYS A 40 -11.96 -10.02 10.47
CA LYS A 40 -13.15 -9.99 11.34
C LYS A 40 -13.04 -8.86 12.35
N LYS A 41 -14.14 -8.14 12.58
CA LYS A 41 -14.18 -7.11 13.61
C LYS A 41 -14.11 -7.74 14.99
N THR A 42 -13.24 -7.22 15.85
CA THR A 42 -13.08 -7.58 17.25
C THR A 42 -13.07 -6.31 18.11
N LYS A 43 -13.01 -6.48 19.44
CA LYS A 43 -12.81 -5.37 20.39
C LYS A 43 -11.46 -4.65 20.23
N HIS A 44 -10.49 -5.27 19.56
CA HIS A 44 -9.13 -4.74 19.39
C HIS A 44 -8.86 -4.20 17.98
N GLY A 45 -9.83 -4.25 17.07
CA GLY A 45 -9.64 -3.86 15.68
C GLY A 45 -10.15 -4.91 14.71
N TRP A 46 -9.63 -4.89 13.49
CA TRP A 46 -9.94 -5.86 12.46
C TRP A 46 -8.86 -6.93 12.44
N LYS A 47 -9.20 -8.16 12.82
CA LYS A 47 -8.25 -9.25 13.00
C LYS A 47 -8.29 -10.20 11.80
N GLY A 48 -7.14 -10.40 11.18
CA GLY A 48 -6.90 -11.40 10.16
C GLY A 48 -6.46 -12.73 10.77
N ASN A 49 -5.87 -13.59 9.95
CA ASN A 49 -5.31 -14.85 10.41
C ASN A 49 -4.04 -14.66 11.25
N CYS A 50 -3.28 -13.59 11.00
CA CYS A 50 -1.97 -13.38 11.57
C CYS A 50 -1.97 -12.33 12.67
N ASP A 51 -2.48 -11.13 12.39
CA ASP A 51 -2.70 -10.13 13.44
C ASP A 51 -3.83 -9.15 13.08
N THR A 52 -3.90 -8.04 13.81
CA THR A 52 -4.75 -6.90 13.53
C THR A 52 -4.22 -6.17 12.30
N GLY A 53 -5.08 -6.01 11.30
CA GLY A 53 -4.74 -5.34 10.06
C GLY A 53 -4.96 -3.84 10.12
N GLU A 54 -4.17 -3.12 9.33
CA GLU A 54 -4.26 -1.68 9.11
C GLU A 54 -4.38 -1.39 7.60
N ILE A 55 -5.24 -0.44 7.21
CA ILE A 55 -5.32 0.02 5.82
C ILE A 55 -4.20 1.03 5.60
N ILE A 56 -3.17 0.65 4.86
CA ILE A 56 -1.97 1.46 4.60
C ILE A 56 -2.02 2.21 3.27
N ILE A 57 -2.93 1.83 2.37
CA ILE A 57 -3.17 2.51 1.09
C ILE A 57 -4.67 2.53 0.84
N TYR A 58 -5.18 3.67 0.38
CA TYR A 58 -6.56 3.84 -0.09
C TYR A 58 -6.59 4.83 -1.26
N LYS A 59 -6.54 4.32 -2.49
CA LYS A 59 -6.51 5.10 -3.74
C LYS A 59 -6.86 4.22 -4.93
N ASP A 60 -7.13 4.83 -6.07
CA ASP A 60 -7.26 4.12 -7.34
C ASP A 60 -5.85 3.72 -7.83
N LEU A 61 -5.55 2.42 -7.86
CA LEU A 61 -4.24 1.89 -8.24
C LEU A 61 -4.15 1.61 -9.75
N ASN A 62 -5.22 1.15 -10.38
CA ASN A 62 -5.23 0.75 -11.79
C ASN A 62 -5.68 1.86 -12.74
N GLY A 63 -6.34 2.91 -12.23
CA GLY A 63 -6.85 4.06 -12.97
C GLY A 63 -8.26 3.86 -13.53
N ASP A 64 -9.06 2.96 -12.96
CA ASP A 64 -10.42 2.65 -13.45
C ASP A 64 -11.52 3.53 -12.84
N GLY A 65 -11.16 4.44 -11.94
CA GLY A 65 -12.07 5.35 -11.25
C GLY A 65 -12.66 4.80 -9.95
N HIS A 66 -12.36 3.55 -9.58
CA HIS A 66 -12.75 2.94 -8.31
C HIS A 66 -11.59 2.94 -7.31
N LYS A 67 -11.90 2.82 -6.02
CA LYS A 67 -10.87 2.80 -4.96
C LYS A 67 -10.36 1.39 -4.73
N ASP A 68 -9.07 1.31 -4.46
CA ASP A 68 -8.39 0.11 -3.98
C ASP A 68 -7.81 0.35 -2.60
N ALA A 69 -7.61 -0.73 -1.85
CA ALA A 69 -6.99 -0.67 -0.54
C ALA A 69 -5.94 -1.76 -0.36
N VAL A 70 -4.88 -1.41 0.38
CA VAL A 70 -3.90 -2.37 0.88
C VAL A 70 -4.03 -2.45 2.38
N ILE A 71 -4.29 -3.66 2.87
CA ILE A 71 -4.29 -3.98 4.30
C ILE A 71 -2.94 -4.63 4.61
N GLN A 72 -2.28 -4.20 5.68
CA GLN A 72 -1.06 -4.82 6.20
C GLN A 72 -1.29 -5.34 7.62
N ASP A 73 -0.75 -6.50 7.93
CA ASP A 73 -0.60 -7.02 9.30
C ASP A 73 0.82 -7.56 9.51
N SER A 74 1.19 -7.80 10.77
CA SER A 74 2.56 -8.12 11.17
C SER A 74 2.59 -9.31 12.13
N SER A 75 3.41 -10.30 11.84
CA SER A 75 3.63 -11.47 12.71
C SER A 75 4.82 -12.26 12.18
N SER A 76 5.90 -12.35 12.97
CA SER A 76 7.05 -13.21 12.62
C SER A 76 6.68 -14.69 12.60
N MET A 77 5.67 -15.11 13.38
CA MET A 77 5.15 -16.48 13.37
C MET A 77 4.45 -16.82 12.05
N CYS A 78 3.74 -15.87 11.45
CA CYS A 78 3.07 -16.07 10.16
C CYS A 78 3.97 -15.85 8.96
N TYR A 79 4.75 -14.77 8.98
CA TYR A 79 5.44 -14.24 7.81
C TYR A 79 6.95 -14.50 7.82
N GLY A 80 7.44 -15.26 8.81
CA GLY A 80 8.84 -15.61 8.96
C GLY A 80 9.73 -14.38 9.10
N ASN A 81 10.90 -14.42 8.46
CA ASN A 81 11.88 -13.33 8.53
C ASN A 81 11.38 -12.01 7.92
N THR A 82 10.37 -12.05 7.04
CA THR A 82 9.76 -10.84 6.50
C THR A 82 8.96 -10.10 7.58
N GLY A 83 8.31 -10.84 8.49
CA GLY A 83 7.56 -10.29 9.61
C GLY A 83 6.24 -9.59 9.26
N VAL A 84 5.95 -9.36 7.99
CA VAL A 84 4.75 -8.65 7.52
C VAL A 84 4.09 -9.34 6.34
N GLY A 85 2.77 -9.18 6.24
CA GLY A 85 1.98 -9.61 5.10
C GLY A 85 1.01 -8.51 4.67
N TYR A 86 0.52 -8.62 3.44
CA TYR A 86 -0.41 -7.66 2.89
C TYR A 86 -1.51 -8.32 2.06
N TYR A 87 -2.59 -7.56 1.89
CA TYR A 87 -3.78 -7.96 1.15
C TYR A 87 -4.21 -6.78 0.29
N ILE A 88 -4.38 -7.00 -1.02
CA ILE A 88 -4.91 -6.01 -1.96
C ILE A 88 -6.37 -6.33 -2.21
N VAL A 89 -7.23 -5.35 -1.95
CA VAL A 89 -8.65 -5.41 -2.27
C VAL A 89 -9.01 -4.25 -3.18
N SER A 90 -9.96 -4.48 -4.08
CA SER A 90 -10.41 -3.51 -5.07
C SER A 90 -11.92 -3.38 -5.04
N GLN A 91 -12.41 -2.14 -5.10
CA GLN A 91 -13.83 -1.88 -5.27
C GLN A 91 -14.24 -2.19 -6.71
N GLN A 92 -15.24 -3.04 -6.86
CA GLN A 92 -15.80 -3.45 -8.14
C GLN A 92 -16.84 -2.43 -8.60
N LYS A 93 -17.25 -2.50 -9.88
CA LYS A 93 -18.23 -1.59 -10.49
C LYS A 93 -19.59 -1.55 -9.79
N ASP A 94 -19.96 -2.63 -9.11
CA ASP A 94 -21.19 -2.74 -8.32
C ASP A 94 -21.04 -2.20 -6.88
N GLY A 95 -19.88 -1.64 -6.55
CA GLY A 95 -19.54 -1.10 -5.23
C GLY A 95 -19.06 -2.15 -4.22
N GLN A 96 -19.09 -3.45 -4.57
CA GLN A 96 -18.59 -4.51 -3.70
C GLN A 96 -17.07 -4.52 -3.68
N TRP A 97 -16.48 -4.96 -2.56
CA TRP A 97 -15.03 -5.09 -2.44
C TRP A 97 -14.60 -6.54 -2.67
N LYS A 98 -13.55 -6.75 -3.46
CA LYS A 98 -13.00 -8.08 -3.77
C LYS A 98 -11.51 -8.13 -3.47
N LYS A 99 -11.04 -9.19 -2.81
CA LYS A 99 -9.60 -9.47 -2.69
C LYS A 99 -9.03 -9.92 -4.04
N LEU A 100 -7.96 -9.26 -4.47
CA LEU A 100 -7.24 -9.58 -5.70
C LEU A 100 -5.97 -10.36 -5.42
N PHE A 101 -5.27 -10.03 -4.33
CA PHE A 101 -3.97 -10.61 -4.02
C PHE A 101 -3.68 -10.55 -2.53
N SER A 102 -2.82 -11.44 -2.05
CA SER A 102 -2.23 -11.37 -0.72
C SER A 102 -0.90 -12.12 -0.71
N ASN A 103 0.10 -11.60 -0.01
CA ASN A 103 1.40 -12.25 0.10
C ASN A 103 2.11 -11.89 1.42
N SER A 104 3.14 -12.67 1.77
CA SER A 104 4.16 -12.26 2.74
C SER A 104 5.14 -11.31 2.03
N GLY A 105 5.35 -10.12 2.57
CA GLY A 105 6.16 -9.10 1.91
C GLY A 105 5.74 -7.67 2.20
N LEU A 106 6.49 -6.75 1.63
CA LEU A 106 6.14 -5.34 1.51
C LEU A 106 5.84 -5.04 0.04
N PRO A 107 4.62 -4.63 -0.33
CA PRO A 107 4.30 -4.35 -1.73
C PRO A 107 4.83 -2.98 -2.15
N THR A 108 5.67 -2.97 -3.19
CA THR A 108 6.03 -1.74 -3.90
C THR A 108 5.35 -1.74 -5.26
N PHE A 109 4.46 -0.78 -5.50
CA PHE A 109 3.79 -0.62 -6.79
C PHE A 109 4.70 0.08 -7.80
N LEU A 110 5.03 -0.63 -8.87
CA LEU A 110 5.92 -0.15 -9.92
C LEU A 110 5.17 0.70 -10.96
N LYS A 111 5.93 1.41 -11.79
CA LYS A 111 5.37 2.18 -12.91
C LYS A 111 4.91 1.30 -14.07
N THR A 112 5.51 0.11 -14.22
CA THR A 112 5.09 -0.88 -15.21
C THR A 112 3.74 -1.47 -14.82
N LYS A 113 2.95 -1.85 -15.82
CA LYS A 113 1.57 -2.32 -15.64
C LYS A 113 1.34 -3.65 -16.35
N GLY A 114 0.47 -4.45 -15.76
CA GLY A 114 -0.14 -5.63 -16.38
C GLY A 114 -1.42 -5.27 -17.14
N LYS A 115 -2.33 -6.25 -17.27
CA LYS A 115 -3.65 -6.00 -17.87
C LYS A 115 -4.48 -5.04 -17.00
N ASP A 116 -5.50 -4.44 -17.61
CA ASP A 116 -6.50 -3.58 -16.93
C ASP A 116 -5.90 -2.40 -16.14
N GLY A 117 -4.67 -1.99 -16.48
CA GLY A 117 -4.00 -0.86 -15.84
C GLY A 117 -3.35 -1.15 -14.49
N TRP A 118 -3.45 -2.38 -13.99
CA TRP A 118 -2.90 -2.78 -12.68
C TRP A 118 -1.38 -2.66 -12.65
N PRO A 119 -0.79 -1.95 -11.66
CA PRO A 119 0.66 -1.87 -11.50
C PRO A 119 1.26 -3.25 -11.22
N ASP A 120 2.45 -3.49 -11.76
CA ASP A 120 3.30 -4.59 -11.29
C ASP A 120 3.67 -4.33 -9.81
N ILE A 121 3.85 -5.40 -9.05
CA ILE A 121 4.17 -5.36 -7.62
C ILE A 121 5.52 -6.00 -7.42
N GLU A 122 6.50 -5.23 -6.98
CA GLU A 122 7.69 -5.79 -6.36
C GLU A 122 7.34 -6.25 -4.94
N ASN A 123 7.60 -7.53 -4.65
CA ASN A 123 7.40 -8.10 -3.33
C ASN A 123 8.71 -8.00 -2.53
N GLY A 124 8.80 -6.93 -1.74
CA GLY A 124 9.95 -6.68 -0.86
C GLY A 124 10.00 -7.63 0.33
N GLY A 125 11.21 -7.86 0.83
CA GLY A 125 11.50 -8.74 1.96
C GLY A 125 13.00 -8.96 2.10
N PRO A 126 13.46 -9.79 3.05
CA PRO A 126 14.87 -10.16 3.16
C PRO A 126 15.39 -10.81 1.87
N GLY A 127 16.60 -10.43 1.45
CA GLY A 127 17.27 -10.98 0.27
C GLY A 127 17.66 -9.92 -0.75
N PHE A 128 18.18 -10.37 -1.88
CA PHE A 128 18.68 -9.53 -2.97
C PHE A 128 18.09 -9.96 -4.32
N CYS A 129 16.88 -10.52 -4.31
CA CYS A 129 16.17 -10.92 -5.52
C CYS A 129 14.66 -11.05 -5.23
N SER A 130 13.90 -10.01 -5.54
CA SER A 130 12.47 -9.90 -5.25
C SER A 130 11.63 -10.35 -6.43
N ALA A 131 10.55 -11.09 -6.15
CA ALA A 131 9.57 -11.44 -7.17
C ALA A 131 8.77 -10.20 -7.59
N ILE A 132 8.65 -10.00 -8.90
CA ILE A 132 7.76 -9.00 -9.49
C ILE A 132 6.50 -9.71 -9.96
N TYR A 133 5.37 -9.37 -9.33
CA TYR A 133 4.06 -9.90 -9.69
C TYR A 133 3.39 -9.00 -10.73
N ARG A 134 2.76 -9.62 -11.74
CA ARG A 134 1.98 -8.93 -12.78
C ARG A 134 0.56 -9.44 -12.83
N TRP A 135 -0.40 -8.54 -12.95
CA TRP A 135 -1.78 -8.88 -13.21
C TRP A 135 -1.97 -9.40 -14.64
N ASN A 136 -2.50 -10.62 -14.78
CA ASN A 136 -2.71 -11.27 -16.07
C ASN A 136 -4.14 -11.11 -16.64
N GLY A 137 -5.01 -10.36 -15.94
CA GLY A 137 -6.45 -10.24 -16.22
C GLY A 137 -7.34 -10.98 -15.22
N GLN A 138 -6.76 -11.85 -14.38
CA GLN A 138 -7.48 -12.69 -13.44
C GLN A 138 -6.81 -12.75 -12.06
N GLU A 139 -5.49 -12.81 -12.03
CA GLU A 139 -4.70 -12.85 -10.80
C GLU A 139 -3.31 -12.23 -11.00
N TYR A 140 -2.64 -11.94 -9.88
CA TYR A 140 -1.24 -11.57 -9.86
C TYR A 140 -0.36 -12.81 -9.90
N VAL A 141 0.44 -12.96 -10.95
CA VAL A 141 1.40 -14.07 -11.14
C VAL A 141 2.82 -13.55 -11.14
N VAL A 142 3.79 -14.38 -10.74
CA VAL A 142 5.20 -14.05 -10.86
C VAL A 142 5.54 -13.82 -12.33
N ASN A 143 6.05 -12.64 -12.65
CA ASN A 143 6.46 -12.25 -14.00
C ASN A 143 7.96 -12.40 -14.21
N ARG A 144 8.75 -12.00 -13.21
CA ARG A 144 10.22 -11.99 -13.21
C ARG A 144 10.74 -11.77 -11.79
N HIS A 145 12.05 -11.82 -11.61
CA HIS A 145 12.70 -11.41 -10.37
C HIS A 145 13.65 -10.24 -10.63
N GLU A 146 13.70 -9.30 -9.69
CA GLU A 146 14.56 -8.12 -9.78
C GLU A 146 15.24 -7.78 -8.46
N TYR A 147 16.39 -7.11 -8.56
CA TYR A 147 17.06 -6.42 -7.47
C TYR A 147 17.48 -5.04 -7.96
N GLU A 148 17.03 -3.99 -7.28
CA GLU A 148 17.28 -2.59 -7.66
C GLU A 148 16.91 -2.31 -9.15
N GLY A 149 15.83 -2.93 -9.63
CA GLY A 149 15.34 -2.80 -11.00
C GLY A 149 16.15 -3.55 -12.07
N LYS A 150 17.04 -4.47 -11.67
CA LYS A 150 17.80 -5.34 -12.59
C LYS A 150 17.40 -6.80 -12.40
N ALA A 151 17.39 -7.57 -13.48
CA ALA A 151 17.09 -9.01 -13.42
C ALA A 151 18.06 -9.74 -12.46
N CYS A 152 17.53 -10.71 -11.73
CA CYS A 152 18.27 -11.59 -10.83
C CYS A 152 17.70 -13.02 -10.89
N GLU A 153 18.46 -13.97 -10.35
CA GLU A 153 18.09 -15.39 -10.25
C GLU A 153 18.21 -15.85 -8.79
N LEU A 154 17.43 -16.87 -8.42
CA LEU A 154 17.35 -17.44 -7.07
C LEU A 154 18.33 -18.61 -6.87
#